data_AF-A0A9E1NBV1-F1
#
_entry.id   AF-A0A9E1NBV1-F1
#
_cell.length_a   1.000
_cell.length_b   1.000
_cell.length_c   1.000
_cell.angle_alpha   90.00
_cell.angle_beta   90.00
_cell.angle_gamma   90.00
#
_symmetry.space_group_name_H-M   'P 1'
#
loop_
_entity.id
_entity.type
_entity.pdbx_description
1 polymer ?
#
loop_
_entity_poly.entity_id
_entity_poly.type
_entity_poly.pdbx_seq_one_letter_code
_entity_poly.pdbx_strand_id
1 'polypeptide(L)' 'NFSFPMVLDDMTDQTSSTYMAMPERLYMLDASGRVTWKCGIGPHLFDPDGFEEAVKDQVAALAPG' A
#
# COMPACT_ATOMS: atom_id res chain seq x y z
N ASN A 1 19.58 7.01 8.62
CA ASN A 1 18.30 6.49 9.11
C ASN A 1 17.23 6.98 8.15
N PHE A 2 16.41 6.11 7.56
CA PHE A 2 15.33 6.52 6.66
C PHE A 2 14.07 6.82 7.48
N SER A 3 13.25 7.76 7.02
CA SER A 3 12.00 8.14 7.71
C SER A 3 10.94 7.04 7.67
N PHE A 4 11.07 6.08 6.76
CA PHE A 4 10.22 4.91 6.63
C PHE A 4 11.04 3.63 6.67
N PRO A 5 10.55 2.56 7.31
CA PRO A 5 11.21 1.27 7.28
C PRO A 5 11.22 0.72 5.85
N MET A 6 12.38 0.25 5.41
CA MET A 6 12.53 -0.48 4.17
C MET A 6 12.90 -1.91 4.51
N VAL A 7 12.17 -2.86 3.90
CA VAL A 7 12.35 -4.29 4.10
C VAL A 7 12.51 -4.96 2.73
N LEU A 8 13.12 -6.15 2.74
CA LEU A 8 13.20 -7.01 1.57
C LEU A 8 12.16 -8.11 1.72
N ASP A 9 11.52 -8.50 0.62
CA ASP A 9 10.76 -9.74 0.57
C ASP A 9 11.70 -10.94 0.75
N ASP A 10 11.14 -12.10 1.07
CA ASP A 10 11.92 -13.32 1.11
C ASP A 10 12.34 -13.78 -0.30
N MET A 11 13.28 -14.72 -0.35
CA MET A 11 13.80 -15.25 -1.63
C MET A 11 12.79 -16.11 -2.40
N THR A 12 11.57 -16.28 -1.86
CA THR A 12 10.46 -17.01 -2.51
C THR A 12 9.41 -16.07 -3.09
N ASP A 13 9.63 -14.76 -3.05
CA ASP A 13 8.70 -13.72 -3.49
C ASP A 13 7.33 -13.84 -2.81
N GLN A 14 7.28 -14.28 -1.54
CA GLN A 14 6.03 -14.59 -0.87
C GLN A 14 5.12 -13.36 -0.76
N THR A 15 5.67 -12.21 -0.35
CA THR A 15 4.89 -10.98 -0.20
C THR A 15 4.45 -10.46 -1.57
N SER A 16 5.38 -10.40 -2.51
CA SER A 16 5.12 -9.93 -3.87
C SER A 16 4.04 -10.76 -4.57
N SER A 17 4.09 -12.09 -4.43
CA SER A 17 3.08 -13.01 -4.98
C SER A 17 1.72 -12.83 -4.30
N THR A 18 1.70 -12.76 -2.96
CA THR A 18 0.47 -12.60 -2.17
C THR A 18 -0.25 -11.29 -2.51
N TYR A 19 0.51 -10.22 -2.73
CA TYR A 19 -0.03 -8.89 -3.05
C TYR A 19 -0.05 -8.60 -4.55
N MET A 20 0.28 -9.55 -5.44
CA MET A 20 0.41 -9.30 -6.88
C MET A 20 1.20 -8.01 -7.18
N ALA A 21 2.30 -7.78 -6.45
CA ALA A 21 2.93 -6.47 -6.32
C ALA A 21 3.73 -6.04 -7.55
N MET A 22 4.00 -6.97 -8.49
CA MET A 22 4.76 -6.70 -9.70
C MET A 22 3.93 -5.99 -10.79
N PRO A 23 4.55 -5.11 -11.60
CA PRO A 23 5.94 -4.65 -11.49
C PRO A 23 6.13 -3.65 -10.35
N GLU A 24 5.10 -2.87 -10.01
CA GLU A 24 5.01 -2.03 -8.83
C GLU A 24 3.55 -1.81 -8.45
N ARG A 25 3.27 -1.62 -7.16
CA ARG A 25 1.94 -1.29 -6.61
C ARG A 25 2.03 -0.53 -5.29
N LEU A 26 1.02 0.31 -5.05
CA LEU A 26 0.70 0.90 -3.75
C LEU A 26 -0.56 0.24 -3.18
N TYR A 27 -0.57 0.07 -1.87
CA TYR A 27 -1.66 -0.55 -1.10
C TYR A 27 -1.94 0.26 0.16
N MET A 28 -3.22 0.39 0.50
CA MET A 28 -3.67 0.86 1.82
C MET A 28 -4.37 -0.30 2.53
N LEU A 29 -4.00 -0.51 3.79
CA LEU A 29 -4.62 -1.48 4.69
C LEU A 29 -5.20 -0.76 5.89
N ASP A 30 -6.34 -1.25 6.39
CA ASP A 30 -6.88 -0.81 7.67
C ASP A 30 -6.17 -1.46 8.87
N ALA A 31 -6.53 -1.03 10.09
CA ALA A 31 -5.96 -1.55 11.33
C ALA A 31 -6.19 -3.05 11.57
N SER A 32 -7.14 -3.68 10.84
CA SER A 32 -7.38 -5.12 10.89
C SER A 32 -6.58 -5.91 9.83
N GLY A 33 -5.79 -5.21 9.01
CA GLY A 33 -5.00 -5.80 7.93
C GLY A 33 -5.80 -6.03 6.64
N ARG A 34 -7.00 -5.46 6.51
CA ARG A 34 -7.78 -5.57 5.28
C ARG A 34 -7.32 -4.52 4.28
N VAL A 35 -7.09 -4.92 3.03
CA VAL A 35 -6.81 -3.99 1.92
C VAL A 35 -8.05 -3.15 1.64
N THR A 36 -7.97 -1.85 1.90
CA THR A 36 -9.06 -0.88 1.67
C THR A 36 -8.91 -0.16 0.33
N TRP A 37 -7.68 -0.03 -0.17
CA TRP A 37 -7.39 0.54 -1.47
C TRP A 37 -6.13 -0.08 -2.09
N LYS A 38 -6.08 -0.11 -3.42
CA LYS A 38 -4.88 -0.47 -4.20
C LYS A 38 -4.89 0.25 -5.55
N CYS A 39 -3.72 0.64 -6.03
CA CYS A 39 -3.61 1.18 -7.39
C CYS A 39 -3.72 0.07 -8.47
N GLY A 40 -3.74 0.50 -9.73
CA GLY A 40 -3.60 -0.42 -10.87
C GLY A 40 -2.17 -0.94 -11.04
N ILE A 41 -1.93 -1.66 -12.14
CA ILE A 41 -0.62 -2.24 -12.46
C ILE A 41 0.29 -1.12 -13.02
N GLY A 42 1.43 -0.88 -12.39
CA GLY A 42 2.43 0.07 -12.89
C GLY A 42 3.12 -0.37 -14.19
N PRO A 43 3.84 0.54 -14.87
CA PRO A 43 3.95 1.97 -14.51
C PRO A 43 2.72 2.79 -14.92
N HIS A 44 1.90 2.28 -15.84
CA HIS A 44 0.80 3.04 -16.45
C HIS A 44 -0.30 3.45 -15.47
N LEU A 45 -0.48 2.71 -14.38
CA LEU A 45 -1.50 2.95 -13.37
C LEU A 45 -0.89 3.14 -11.97
N PHE A 46 0.38 3.54 -11.90
CA PHE A 46 0.97 4.01 -10.65
C PHE A 46 0.30 5.34 -10.27
N ASP A 47 -0.22 5.43 -9.06
CA ASP A 47 -1.13 6.50 -8.65
C ASP A 47 -0.79 6.99 -7.23
N PRO A 48 0.21 7.88 -7.09
CA PRO A 48 0.61 8.43 -5.80
C PRO A 48 -0.45 9.38 -5.23
N ASP A 49 -1.18 10.10 -6.07
CA ASP A 49 -2.24 11.02 -5.64
C ASP A 49 -3.42 10.23 -5.04
N GLY A 50 -3.85 9.15 -5.69
CA GLY A 50 -4.88 8.25 -5.16
C GLY A 50 -4.44 7.56 -3.86
N PHE A 51 -3.15 7.26 -3.71
CA PHE A 51 -2.61 6.74 -2.46
C PHE A 51 -2.67 7.78 -1.34
N GLU A 52 -2.34 9.05 -1.61
CA GLU A 52 -2.44 10.12 -0.63
C GLU A 52 -3.88 10.31 -0.13
N GLU A 53 -4.87 10.28 -1.02
CA GLU A 53 -6.28 10.34 -0.64
C GLU A 53 -6.70 9.13 0.21
N ALA A 54 -6.26 7.92 -0.15
CA ALA A 54 -6.52 6.73 0.66
C ALA A 54 -5.91 6.84 2.08
N VAL A 55 -4.75 7.48 2.24
CA VAL A 55 -4.15 7.77 3.56
C VAL A 55 -5.03 8.74 4.35
N LYS A 56 -5.48 9.83 3.72
CA LYS A 56 -6.34 10.83 4.37
C LYS A 56 -7.65 10.21 4.85
N ASP A 57 -8.29 9.40 4.01
CA ASP A 57 -9.52 8.68 4.36
C ASP A 57 -9.30 7.75 5.55
N GLN A 58 -8.20 6.99 5.55
CA GLN A 58 -7.87 6.08 6.65
C GLN A 58 -7.60 6.83 7.97
N VAL A 59 -6.90 7.96 7.90
CA VAL A 59 -6.65 8.81 9.09
C VAL A 59 -7.93 9.44 9.60
N ALA A 60 -8.80 9.93 8.71
CA ALA A 60 -10.10 10.50 9.07
C ALA A 60 -11.01 9.45 9.74
N ALA A 61 -11.01 8.21 9.24
CA ALA A 61 -11.77 7.10 9.83
C ALA A 61 -11.27 6.69 11.24
N LEU A 62 -10.02 7.02 11.58
CA LEU A 62 -9.42 6.75 12.89
C LEU A 62 -9.58 7.92 13.88
N ALA A 63 -9.99 9.10 13.41
CA ALA A 63 -10.21 10.25 14.29
C ALA A 63 -11.45 9.99 15.17
N PRO A 64 -11.36 10.17 16.51
CA PRO A 64 -12.55 10.19 17.35
C PRO A 64 -13.42 11.38 16.94
N GLY A 65 -14.71 11.13 16.76
CA GLY A 65 -15.71 12.18 16.46
C GLY A 65 -15.88 13.19 17.58
#